data_AF-A0A847LHU7-F1
#
_entry.id   AF-A0A847LHU7-F1
#
_cell.length_a   1.000
_cell.length_b   1.000
_cell.length_c   1.000
_cell.angle_alpha   90.00
_cell.angle_beta   90.00
_cell.angle_gamma   90.00
#
_symmetry.space_group_name_H-M   'P 1'
#
loop_
_entity.id
_entity.type
_entity.pdbx_description
1 polymer ?
#
loop_
_entity_poly.entity_id
_entity_poly.type
_entity_poly.pdbx_seq_one_letter_code
_entity_poly.pdbx_strand_id
1 'polypeptide(L)'
;MITMNLKRVFLGVLTAAVLLVPVTGWAADETDVANLEKQLIQKETALLEPEMKLDTLIVERAKLDGVGGWFQGSKKKEIERQMAEQQALIDQISGEMASLQKQVQDKVYEVAQTYEKKGEFKKAIEYYLKIERQDDRIRARIAFCFKSLKDYESAIQWILKMARTDANSLEIVDCYKLDGRMKEAIYWLFQILEPIDGNPAELTALDLIEKYTYAGLPNDYPDFARRLSDVYIAKAVYNYKSDFGQARADYQKAISLIAGSEDPKAVSMKVLDRYHNDYMGAVDILDQQKEAAERYYENMLREAKQNYDDAEYRFRRAQREAEDEYRRAVDHARREVMRAEQELKQAESAASPSAQLIDQARRQVKEARDREMYLMHNHQRFIDDFVRPARREMDQAMDHYNDVVASRTRIIEDYIAPYKAKVEAAKRAYEMMRSLHEAVFN
;
A
#
# COMPACT_ATOMS: atom_id res chain seq x y z
N MET A 1 36.13 6.77 10.47
CA MET A 1 35.07 6.15 9.66
C MET A 1 33.74 6.56 10.26
N ILE A 2 33.28 7.77 9.92
CA ILE A 2 31.98 8.33 10.29
C ILE A 2 31.47 9.01 9.01
N THR A 3 30.23 8.70 8.70
CA THR A 3 29.52 8.78 7.42
C THR A 3 29.43 10.18 6.83
N MET A 4 30.01 10.37 5.64
CA MET A 4 29.69 11.47 4.71
C MET A 4 28.25 11.32 4.26
N ASN A 5 27.37 12.18 4.76
CA ASN A 5 26.00 12.32 4.28
C ASN A 5 26.02 13.33 3.13
N LEU A 6 26.48 12.89 1.96
CA LEU A 6 26.41 13.64 0.71
C LEU A 6 24.93 13.67 0.29
N LYS A 7 24.18 14.65 0.80
CA LYS A 7 22.90 15.00 0.20
C LYS A 7 23.19 15.42 -1.24
N ARG A 8 22.84 14.55 -2.18
CA ARG A 8 22.62 14.88 -3.59
C ARG A 8 21.64 16.04 -3.65
N VAL A 9 22.14 17.27 -3.73
CA VAL A 9 21.41 18.35 -4.39
C VAL A 9 21.50 17.98 -5.87
N PHE A 10 20.40 17.49 -6.40
CA PHE A 10 20.17 17.32 -7.82
C PHE A 10 20.22 18.74 -8.45
N LEU A 11 21.41 19.25 -8.72
CA LEU A 11 21.58 20.26 -9.76
C LEU A 11 21.50 19.48 -11.06
N GLY A 12 20.26 19.27 -11.51
CA GLY A 12 20.02 18.96 -12.91
C GLY A 12 20.60 20.12 -13.69
N VAL A 13 21.83 19.93 -14.18
CA VAL A 13 22.38 20.75 -15.26
C VAL A 13 21.30 20.72 -16.33
N LEU A 14 20.59 21.85 -16.46
CA LEU A 14 19.84 22.17 -17.65
C LEU A 14 20.86 22.00 -18.77
N THR A 15 20.76 20.87 -19.45
CA THR A 15 21.32 20.68 -20.77
C THR A 15 20.51 21.62 -21.65
N ALA A 16 20.84 22.91 -21.56
CA ALA A 16 20.45 23.92 -22.50
C ALA A 16 21.19 23.61 -23.79
N ALA A 17 20.76 22.53 -24.47
CA ALA A 17 20.87 22.42 -25.90
C ALA A 17 19.96 23.51 -26.50
N VAL A 18 20.42 24.76 -26.39
CA VAL A 18 19.86 25.88 -27.14
C VAL A 18 20.20 25.61 -28.59
N LEU A 19 19.22 25.07 -29.33
CA LEU A 19 19.19 25.21 -30.77
C LEU A 19 19.10 26.72 -31.06
N LEU A 20 20.23 27.33 -31.40
CA LEU A 20 20.30 28.67 -31.97
C LEU A 20 19.59 28.65 -33.32
N VAL A 21 18.30 28.98 -33.34
CA VAL A 21 17.53 29.22 -34.57
C VAL A 21 17.63 30.72 -34.92
N PRO A 22 17.90 31.08 -36.20
CA PRO A 22 18.07 32.47 -36.60
C PRO A 22 16.79 33.30 -36.41
N VAL A 23 16.99 34.51 -35.90
CA VAL A 23 15.96 35.48 -35.49
C VAL A 23 15.44 36.26 -36.70
N THR A 24 14.20 35.98 -37.14
CA THR A 24 13.43 36.90 -37.99
C THR A 24 11.95 36.94 -37.56
N GLY A 25 11.51 38.11 -37.08
CA GLY A 25 10.09 38.49 -36.89
C GLY A 25 9.34 37.80 -35.75
N TRP A 26 9.56 38.21 -34.50
CA TRP A 26 8.92 37.62 -33.31
C TRP A 26 7.68 38.40 -32.87
N ALA A 27 6.67 37.68 -32.38
CA ALA A 27 5.53 38.29 -31.69
C ALA A 27 5.99 38.80 -30.30
N ALA A 28 5.40 39.89 -29.80
CA ALA A 28 5.78 40.49 -28.51
C ALA A 28 5.84 39.48 -27.35
N ASP A 29 4.94 38.49 -27.35
CA ASP A 29 4.90 37.45 -26.33
C ASP A 29 6.13 36.53 -26.33
N GLU A 30 6.75 36.27 -27.48
CA GLU A 30 7.93 35.40 -27.56
C GLU A 30 9.21 36.14 -27.15
N THR A 31 9.28 37.45 -27.43
CA THR A 31 10.41 38.28 -26.98
C THR A 31 10.46 38.38 -25.46
N ASP A 32 9.31 38.35 -24.78
CA ASP A 32 9.23 38.35 -23.32
C ASP A 32 9.79 37.06 -22.71
N VAL A 33 9.51 35.89 -23.32
CA VAL A 33 10.10 34.61 -22.90
C VAL A 33 11.61 34.66 -23.01
N ALA A 34 12.14 35.08 -24.17
CA ALA A 34 13.58 35.14 -24.40
C ALA A 34 14.29 36.09 -23.42
N ASN A 35 13.64 37.20 -23.05
CA ASN A 35 14.17 38.13 -22.06
C ASN A 35 14.23 37.51 -20.64
N LEU A 36 13.19 36.78 -20.24
CA LEU A 36 13.16 36.08 -18.95
C LEU A 36 14.20 34.94 -18.90
N GLU A 37 14.33 34.14 -19.96
CA GLU A 37 15.35 33.09 -20.08
C GLU A 37 16.77 33.67 -19.98
N LYS A 38 17.02 34.81 -20.63
CA LYS A 38 18.30 35.52 -20.52
C LYS A 38 18.60 35.95 -19.08
N GLN A 39 17.61 36.46 -18.34
CA GLN A 39 17.78 36.82 -16.94
C GLN A 39 18.05 35.60 -16.07
N LEU A 40 17.38 34.48 -16.33
CA LEU A 40 17.61 33.22 -15.63
C LEU A 40 19.06 32.75 -15.80
N ILE A 41 19.59 32.73 -17.03
CA ILE A 41 20.99 32.36 -17.33
C ILE A 41 21.98 33.30 -16.62
N GLN A 42 21.68 34.60 -16.57
CA GLN A 42 22.52 35.56 -15.85
C GLN A 42 22.57 35.25 -14.35
N LYS A 43 21.46 34.85 -13.76
CA LYS A 43 21.38 34.46 -12.34
C LYS A 43 22.07 33.12 -12.06
N GLU A 44 21.93 32.14 -12.96
CA GLU A 44 22.68 30.88 -12.92
C GLU A 44 24.19 31.13 -12.94
N THR A 45 24.65 32.03 -13.81
CA THR A 45 26.07 32.39 -13.87
C THR A 45 26.53 33.12 -12.61
N ALA A 46 25.68 33.99 -12.04
CA ALA A 46 25.99 34.70 -10.79
C ALA A 46 26.04 33.77 -9.56
N LEU A 47 25.40 32.59 -9.62
CA LEU A 47 25.43 31.59 -8.55
C LEU A 47 26.79 30.88 -8.42
N LEU A 48 27.55 30.77 -9.53
CA LEU A 48 28.82 30.03 -9.56
C LEU A 48 29.87 30.63 -8.61
N GLU A 49 29.94 31.95 -8.49
CA GLU A 49 30.94 32.62 -7.64
C GLU A 49 30.77 32.31 -6.14
N PRO A 50 29.59 32.49 -5.51
CA PRO A 50 29.41 32.15 -4.11
C PRO A 50 29.51 30.65 -3.82
N GLU A 51 29.11 29.77 -4.76
CA GLU A 51 29.32 28.32 -4.62
C GLU A 51 30.80 27.95 -4.55
N MET A 52 31.63 28.46 -5.48
CA MET A 52 33.08 28.24 -5.45
C MET A 52 33.74 28.79 -4.17
N LYS A 53 33.28 29.95 -3.69
CA LYS A 53 33.76 30.52 -2.42
C LYS A 53 33.37 29.65 -1.23
N LEU A 54 32.15 29.15 -1.18
CA LEU A 54 31.69 28.25 -0.12
C LEU A 54 32.53 26.97 -0.08
N ASP A 55 32.77 26.34 -1.23
CA ASP A 55 33.63 25.14 -1.33
C ASP A 55 35.05 25.40 -0.82
N THR A 56 35.62 26.56 -1.18
CA THR A 56 36.94 26.97 -0.71
C THR A 56 36.96 27.12 0.82
N LEU A 57 35.94 27.79 1.39
CA LEU A 57 35.82 28.00 2.83
C LEU A 57 35.61 26.69 3.60
N ILE A 58 34.88 25.71 3.03
CA ILE A 58 34.73 24.37 3.61
C ILE A 58 36.08 23.67 3.73
N VAL A 59 36.89 23.71 2.66
CA VAL A 59 38.24 23.12 2.65
C VAL A 59 39.16 23.82 3.66
N GLU A 60 39.10 25.15 3.74
CA GLU A 60 39.86 25.92 4.72
C GLU A 60 39.44 25.60 6.15
N ARG A 61 38.14 25.48 6.43
CA ARG A 61 37.61 25.12 7.75
C ARG A 61 38.10 23.74 8.20
N ALA A 62 38.12 22.77 7.28
CA ALA A 62 38.58 21.41 7.54
C ALA A 62 40.08 21.33 7.87
N LYS A 63 40.91 22.16 7.24
CA LYS A 63 42.35 22.27 7.56
C LYS A 63 42.61 22.72 9.00
N LEU A 64 41.67 23.47 9.60
CA LEU A 64 41.78 23.96 10.98
C LEU A 64 41.42 22.93 12.06
N ASP A 65 40.90 21.74 11.69
CA ASP A 65 40.53 20.68 12.64
C ASP A 65 41.66 19.68 12.95
N GLY A 66 42.87 19.87 12.37
CA GLY A 66 44.06 19.06 12.66
C GLY A 66 44.82 19.44 13.95
N VAL A 67 45.92 18.72 14.25
CA VAL A 67 46.69 18.72 15.52
C VAL A 67 47.19 20.11 15.99
N GLY A 68 47.22 21.13 15.13
CA GLY A 68 47.55 22.53 15.48
C GLY A 68 46.36 23.46 15.75
N GLY A 69 45.12 22.96 15.73
CA GLY A 69 43.87 23.74 15.74
C GLY A 69 43.36 24.22 17.11
N TRP A 70 44.00 23.81 18.21
CA TRP A 70 43.55 24.07 19.60
C TRP A 70 43.42 25.57 19.92
N PHE A 71 44.21 26.44 19.26
CA PHE A 71 44.26 27.88 19.56
C PHE A 71 43.65 28.80 18.47
N GLN A 72 42.91 28.25 17.49
CA GLN A 72 42.41 29.01 16.33
C GLN A 72 40.89 29.29 16.31
N GLY A 73 40.25 29.31 17.50
CA GLY A 73 38.80 29.47 17.62
C GLY A 73 38.20 30.71 16.93
N SER A 74 38.92 31.85 16.95
CA SER A 74 38.47 33.07 16.27
C SER A 74 38.47 32.93 14.73
N LYS A 75 39.49 32.28 14.16
CA LYS A 75 39.58 32.01 12.71
C LYS A 75 38.52 31.01 12.25
N LYS A 76 38.26 29.96 13.04
CA LYS A 76 37.18 29.00 12.78
C LYS A 76 35.82 29.69 12.73
N LYS A 77 35.54 30.55 13.72
CA LYS A 77 34.30 31.32 13.80
C LYS A 77 34.13 32.29 12.63
N GLU A 78 35.23 32.90 12.17
CA GLU A 78 35.22 33.80 11.02
C GLU A 78 34.95 33.05 9.70
N ILE A 79 35.58 31.89 9.48
CA ILE A 79 35.29 31.04 8.31
C ILE A 79 33.84 30.55 8.35
N GLU A 80 33.35 30.11 9.51
CA GLU A 80 31.95 29.69 9.69
C GLU A 80 30.97 30.85 9.41
N ARG A 81 31.30 32.08 9.80
CA ARG A 81 30.52 33.28 9.45
C ARG A 81 30.50 33.50 7.94
N GLN A 82 31.65 33.44 7.28
CA GLN A 82 31.75 33.62 5.83
C GLN A 82 31.02 32.50 5.07
N MET A 83 31.09 31.25 5.55
CA MET A 83 30.32 30.13 5.01
C MET A 83 28.82 30.39 5.13
N ALA A 84 28.36 30.88 6.29
CA ALA A 84 26.95 31.23 6.48
C ALA A 84 26.51 32.38 5.55
N GLU A 85 27.38 33.35 5.30
CA GLU A 85 27.11 34.46 4.36
C GLU A 85 27.04 33.99 2.91
N GLN A 86 27.98 33.14 2.47
CA GLN A 86 27.93 32.56 1.12
C GLN A 86 26.70 31.66 0.96
N GLN A 87 26.37 30.86 1.98
CA GLN A 87 25.17 30.03 1.97
C GLN A 87 23.90 30.87 1.87
N ALA A 88 23.80 31.96 2.63
CA ALA A 88 22.65 32.86 2.55
C ALA A 88 22.51 33.51 1.16
N LEU A 89 23.62 33.85 0.52
CA LEU A 89 23.63 34.39 -0.86
C LEU A 89 23.21 33.33 -1.89
N ILE A 90 23.70 32.10 -1.76
CA ILE A 90 23.29 30.95 -2.59
C ILE A 90 21.78 30.72 -2.45
N ASP A 91 21.27 30.69 -1.22
CA ASP A 91 19.85 30.47 -0.94
C ASP A 91 18.99 31.60 -1.55
N GLN A 92 19.45 32.85 -1.45
CA GLN A 92 18.78 34.00 -2.07
C GLN A 92 18.74 33.89 -3.60
N ILE A 93 19.89 33.68 -4.25
CA ILE A 93 19.98 33.59 -5.72
C ILE A 93 19.17 32.38 -6.22
N SER A 94 19.23 31.25 -5.52
CA SER A 94 18.44 30.05 -5.84
C SER A 94 16.93 30.32 -5.73
N GLY A 95 16.50 31.07 -4.71
CA GLY A 95 15.11 31.48 -4.56
C GLY A 95 14.63 32.42 -5.67
N GLU A 96 15.48 33.38 -6.08
CA GLU A 96 15.22 34.26 -7.22
C GLU A 96 15.13 33.47 -8.54
N MET A 97 16.06 32.54 -8.78
CA MET A 97 16.05 31.66 -9.95
C MET A 97 14.77 30.82 -10.01
N ALA A 98 14.33 30.23 -8.90
CA ALA A 98 13.08 29.47 -8.86
C ALA A 98 11.86 30.34 -9.23
N SER A 99 11.85 31.60 -8.78
CA SER A 99 10.81 32.57 -9.16
C SER A 99 10.87 32.93 -10.65
N LEU A 100 12.06 33.18 -11.20
CA LEU A 100 12.25 33.47 -12.63
C LEU A 100 11.87 32.27 -13.50
N GLN A 101 12.30 31.06 -13.13
CA GLN A 101 11.94 29.83 -13.83
C GLN A 101 10.43 29.65 -13.88
N LYS A 102 9.73 29.90 -12.76
CA LYS A 102 8.26 29.88 -12.74
C LYS A 102 7.67 30.90 -13.72
N GLN A 103 8.17 32.14 -13.74
CA GLN A 103 7.71 33.17 -14.68
C GLN A 103 7.95 32.78 -16.15
N VAL A 104 9.11 32.18 -16.45
CA VAL A 104 9.39 31.65 -17.80
C VAL A 104 8.35 30.59 -18.17
N GLN A 105 8.09 29.63 -17.29
CA GLN A 105 7.13 28.55 -17.54
C GLN A 105 5.70 29.08 -17.74
N ASP A 106 5.28 30.05 -16.92
CA ASP A 106 3.98 30.72 -17.05
C ASP A 106 3.87 31.46 -18.40
N LYS A 107 4.91 32.21 -18.79
CA LYS A 107 4.91 32.96 -20.06
C LYS A 107 4.97 32.04 -21.29
N VAL A 108 5.76 30.95 -21.24
CA VAL A 108 5.79 29.91 -22.29
C VAL A 108 4.39 29.32 -22.50
N TYR A 109 3.66 29.05 -21.42
CA TYR A 109 2.29 28.57 -21.49
C TYR A 109 1.33 29.59 -22.14
N GLU A 110 1.42 30.87 -21.77
CA GLU A 110 0.61 31.94 -22.38
C GLU A 110 0.86 32.05 -23.90
N VAL A 111 2.13 32.01 -24.32
CA VAL A 111 2.51 32.04 -25.73
C VAL A 111 1.92 30.86 -26.49
N ALA A 112 2.02 29.65 -25.91
CA ALA A 112 1.43 28.45 -26.49
C ALA A 112 -0.09 28.59 -26.69
N GLN A 113 -0.80 29.12 -25.69
CA GLN A 113 -2.24 29.38 -25.79
C GLN A 113 -2.59 30.42 -26.87
N THR A 114 -1.76 31.46 -27.04
CA THR A 114 -1.96 32.46 -28.09
C THR A 114 -1.82 31.84 -29.48
N TYR A 115 -0.83 30.97 -29.70
CA TYR A 115 -0.71 30.24 -30.96
C TYR A 115 -1.87 29.26 -31.19
N GLU A 116 -2.29 28.55 -30.15
CA GLU A 116 -3.45 27.65 -30.22
C GLU A 116 -4.72 28.40 -30.65
N LYS A 117 -5.02 29.54 -30.02
CA LYS A 117 -6.20 30.37 -30.35
C LYS A 117 -6.17 30.94 -31.77
N LYS A 118 -4.97 31.17 -32.33
CA LYS A 118 -4.77 31.61 -33.72
C LYS A 118 -4.85 30.45 -34.74
N GLY A 119 -4.96 29.21 -34.27
CA GLY A 119 -4.93 28.02 -35.13
C GLY A 119 -3.52 27.64 -35.62
N GLU A 120 -2.47 28.24 -35.07
CA GLU A 120 -1.06 27.92 -35.38
C GLU A 120 -0.60 26.71 -34.53
N PHE A 121 -1.29 25.57 -34.69
CA PHE A 121 -1.16 24.41 -33.80
C PHE A 121 0.25 23.82 -33.71
N LYS A 122 1.04 23.86 -34.80
CA LYS A 122 2.43 23.38 -34.79
C LYS A 122 3.30 24.18 -33.81
N LYS A 123 3.19 25.51 -33.85
CA LYS A 123 3.91 26.40 -32.92
C LYS A 123 3.38 26.26 -31.49
N ALA A 124 2.06 26.11 -31.33
CA ALA A 124 1.48 25.86 -30.01
C ALA A 124 2.08 24.60 -29.37
N ILE A 125 2.20 23.50 -30.14
CA ILE A 125 2.86 22.27 -29.69
C ILE A 125 4.32 22.53 -29.31
N GLU A 126 5.09 23.20 -30.18
CA GLU A 126 6.49 23.53 -29.89
C GLU A 126 6.66 24.25 -28.54
N TYR A 127 5.78 25.22 -28.25
CA TYR A 127 5.81 25.94 -26.97
C TYR A 127 5.30 25.11 -25.79
N TYR A 128 4.21 24.34 -25.93
CA TYR A 128 3.74 23.46 -24.86
C TYR A 128 4.79 22.40 -24.49
N LEU A 129 5.58 21.93 -25.45
CA LEU A 129 6.66 20.97 -25.20
C LEU A 129 7.84 21.56 -24.41
N LYS A 130 8.02 22.88 -24.40
CA LYS A 130 9.03 23.58 -23.58
C LYS A 130 8.65 23.65 -22.10
N ILE A 131 7.39 23.35 -21.75
CA ILE A 131 6.94 23.33 -20.36
C ILE A 131 7.51 22.09 -19.67
N GLU A 132 8.25 22.31 -18.57
CA GLU A 132 8.96 21.23 -17.87
C GLU A 132 7.99 20.24 -17.20
N ARG A 133 6.95 20.77 -16.53
CA ARG A 133 5.95 19.95 -15.83
C ARG A 133 4.67 19.90 -16.65
N GLN A 134 4.62 18.94 -17.56
CA GLN A 134 3.43 18.66 -18.35
C GLN A 134 2.44 17.84 -17.53
N ASP A 135 1.57 18.53 -16.80
CA ASP A 135 0.39 17.94 -16.20
C ASP A 135 -0.68 17.59 -17.25
N ASP A 136 -1.77 17.00 -16.82
CA ASP A 136 -2.85 16.58 -17.73
C ASP A 136 -3.52 17.75 -18.45
N ARG A 137 -3.49 18.96 -17.89
CA ARG A 137 -4.00 20.17 -18.56
C ARG A 137 -3.15 20.53 -19.78
N ILE A 138 -1.82 20.46 -19.64
CA ILE A 138 -0.91 20.71 -20.76
C ILE A 138 -1.02 19.60 -21.80
N ARG A 139 -1.02 18.33 -21.37
CA ARG A 139 -1.15 17.17 -22.26
C ARG A 139 -2.44 17.20 -23.07
N ALA A 140 -3.57 17.58 -22.46
CA ALA A 140 -4.84 17.73 -23.15
C ALA A 140 -4.77 18.79 -24.26
N ARG A 141 -4.08 19.92 -24.02
CA ARG A 141 -3.88 20.98 -25.02
C ARG A 141 -2.99 20.53 -26.18
N ILE A 142 -1.93 19.78 -25.88
CA ILE A 142 -1.06 19.17 -26.89
C ILE A 142 -1.88 18.18 -27.75
N ALA A 143 -2.63 17.28 -27.11
CA ALA A 143 -3.51 16.33 -27.81
C ALA A 143 -4.53 17.04 -28.70
N PHE A 144 -5.17 18.10 -28.21
CA PHE A 144 -6.09 18.93 -28.98
C PHE A 144 -5.44 19.54 -30.22
N CYS A 145 -4.20 20.05 -30.10
CA CYS A 145 -3.45 20.59 -31.24
C CYS A 145 -3.16 19.50 -32.29
N PHE A 146 -2.70 18.32 -31.87
CA PHE A 146 -2.48 17.18 -32.79
C PHE A 146 -3.77 16.73 -33.48
N LYS A 147 -4.88 16.62 -32.72
CA LYS A 147 -6.20 16.29 -33.24
C LYS A 147 -6.67 17.32 -34.28
N SER A 148 -6.44 18.61 -34.03
CA SER A 148 -6.77 19.71 -34.95
C SER A 148 -5.94 19.67 -36.24
N LEU A 149 -4.71 19.14 -36.16
CA LEU A 149 -3.84 18.88 -37.31
C LEU A 149 -4.17 17.55 -38.04
N LYS A 150 -5.19 16.81 -37.58
CA LYS A 150 -5.55 15.47 -38.04
C LYS A 150 -4.44 14.42 -37.85
N ASP A 151 -3.54 14.67 -36.91
CA ASP A 151 -2.57 13.68 -36.45
C ASP A 151 -3.15 12.96 -35.23
N TYR A 152 -4.11 12.08 -35.51
CA TYR A 152 -4.89 11.40 -34.47
C TYR A 152 -4.06 10.43 -33.64
N GLU A 153 -3.06 9.77 -34.24
CA GLU A 153 -2.18 8.84 -33.54
C GLU A 153 -1.34 9.58 -32.47
N SER A 154 -0.74 10.74 -32.82
CA SER A 154 -0.05 11.58 -31.84
C SER A 154 -1.01 12.09 -30.75
N ALA A 155 -2.22 12.51 -31.13
CA ALA A 155 -3.23 12.96 -30.15
C ALA A 155 -3.55 11.85 -29.13
N ILE A 156 -3.77 10.63 -29.59
CA ILE A 156 -4.04 9.45 -28.74
C ILE A 156 -2.86 9.19 -27.81
N GLN A 157 -1.62 9.22 -28.30
CA GLN A 157 -0.43 9.01 -27.46
C GLN A 157 -0.32 10.04 -26.33
N TRP A 158 -0.74 11.29 -26.56
CA TRP A 158 -0.78 12.31 -25.53
C TRP A 158 -1.91 12.11 -24.52
N ILE A 159 -3.09 11.70 -24.97
CA ILE A 159 -4.22 11.38 -24.06
C ILE A 159 -3.87 10.19 -23.17
N LEU A 160 -3.21 9.15 -23.72
CA LEU A 160 -2.78 7.97 -22.96
C LEU A 160 -1.74 8.26 -21.86
N LYS A 161 -1.05 9.40 -21.94
CA LYS A 161 -0.14 9.85 -20.87
C LYS A 161 -0.87 10.53 -19.70
N MET A 162 -2.15 10.86 -19.86
CA MET A 162 -2.98 11.48 -18.83
C MET A 162 -3.52 10.43 -17.85
N ALA A 163 -4.13 10.89 -16.75
CA ALA A 163 -4.89 10.01 -15.87
C ALA A 163 -5.94 9.21 -16.67
N ARG A 164 -6.04 7.91 -16.41
CA ARG A 164 -7.03 7.05 -17.07
C ARG A 164 -8.42 7.38 -16.52
N THR A 165 -9.22 8.04 -17.35
CA THR A 165 -10.62 8.37 -17.06
C THR A 165 -11.48 8.03 -18.28
N ASP A 166 -12.77 7.83 -18.08
CA ASP A 166 -13.68 7.52 -19.19
C ASP A 166 -13.88 8.71 -20.11
N ALA A 167 -13.77 9.94 -19.59
CA ALA A 167 -13.74 11.14 -20.43
C ALA A 167 -12.54 11.14 -21.38
N ASN A 168 -11.34 10.80 -20.89
CA ASN A 168 -10.16 10.67 -21.75
C ASN A 168 -10.29 9.50 -22.73
N SER A 169 -10.93 8.40 -22.30
CA SER A 169 -11.21 7.26 -23.18
C SER A 169 -12.19 7.63 -24.30
N LEU A 170 -13.20 8.47 -24.03
CA LEU A 170 -14.09 9.01 -25.06
C LEU A 170 -13.36 9.90 -26.07
N GLU A 171 -12.40 10.70 -25.63
CA GLU A 171 -11.57 11.49 -26.56
C GLU A 171 -10.73 10.58 -27.47
N ILE A 172 -10.24 9.45 -26.96
CA ILE A 172 -9.55 8.42 -27.75
C ILE A 172 -10.52 7.78 -28.76
N VAL A 173 -11.75 7.44 -28.35
CA VAL A 173 -12.80 6.92 -29.25
C VAL A 173 -13.05 7.89 -30.40
N ASP A 174 -13.17 9.19 -30.11
CA ASP A 174 -13.40 10.21 -31.15
C ASP A 174 -12.21 10.32 -32.12
N CYS A 175 -10.98 10.25 -31.61
CA CYS A 175 -9.78 10.24 -32.47
C CYS A 175 -9.76 9.02 -33.41
N TYR A 176 -10.00 7.80 -32.90
CA TYR A 176 -10.06 6.61 -33.76
C TYR A 176 -11.18 6.70 -34.80
N LYS A 177 -12.34 7.21 -34.41
CA LYS A 177 -13.48 7.41 -35.32
C LYS A 177 -13.13 8.39 -36.44
N LEU A 178 -12.52 9.54 -36.10
CA LEU A 178 -12.11 10.54 -37.08
C LEU A 178 -11.02 10.02 -38.04
N ASP A 179 -10.17 9.10 -37.57
CA ASP A 179 -9.15 8.41 -38.37
C ASP A 179 -9.71 7.25 -39.22
N GLY A 180 -11.01 6.94 -39.10
CA GLY A 180 -11.66 5.81 -39.80
C GLY A 180 -11.39 4.44 -39.18
N ARG A 181 -10.73 4.39 -38.02
CA ARG A 181 -10.36 3.17 -37.27
C ARG A 181 -11.49 2.72 -36.35
N MET A 182 -12.62 2.38 -36.96
CA MET A 182 -13.86 2.04 -36.24
C MET A 182 -13.71 0.84 -35.30
N LYS A 183 -12.86 -0.13 -35.64
CA LYS A 183 -12.55 -1.28 -34.80
C LYS A 183 -12.01 -0.82 -33.44
N GLU A 184 -10.96 -0.03 -33.44
CA GLU A 184 -10.35 0.50 -32.22
C GLU A 184 -11.30 1.42 -31.45
N ALA A 185 -12.12 2.22 -32.15
CA ALA A 185 -13.15 3.03 -31.50
C ALA A 185 -14.13 2.16 -30.69
N ILE A 186 -14.61 1.05 -31.24
CA ILE A 186 -15.50 0.11 -30.54
C ILE A 186 -14.79 -0.60 -29.39
N TYR A 187 -13.52 -0.97 -29.55
CA TYR A 187 -12.72 -1.52 -28.45
C TYR A 187 -12.73 -0.58 -27.24
N TRP A 188 -12.45 0.70 -27.45
CA TRP A 188 -12.42 1.69 -26.38
C TRP A 188 -13.79 2.01 -25.79
N LEU A 189 -14.86 1.95 -26.60
CA LEU A 189 -16.22 2.05 -26.08
C LEU A 189 -16.53 0.93 -25.09
N PHE A 190 -16.15 -0.32 -25.39
CA PHE A 190 -16.31 -1.39 -24.42
C PHE A 190 -15.41 -1.23 -23.19
N GLN A 191 -14.22 -0.63 -23.30
CA GLN A 191 -13.38 -0.33 -22.14
C GLN A 191 -14.04 0.66 -21.15
N ILE A 192 -14.96 1.50 -21.64
CA ILE A 192 -15.76 2.41 -20.80
C ILE A 192 -16.97 1.70 -20.20
N LEU A 193 -17.53 0.70 -20.90
CA LEU A 193 -18.79 0.05 -20.52
C LEU A 193 -18.62 -1.22 -19.66
N GLU A 194 -17.40 -1.76 -19.57
CA GLU A 194 -17.11 -3.02 -18.90
C GLU A 194 -16.03 -2.82 -17.80
N PRO A 195 -16.41 -2.61 -16.52
CA PRO A 195 -17.76 -2.62 -15.95
C PRO A 195 -18.51 -1.28 -16.08
N ILE A 196 -19.84 -1.32 -15.89
CA ILE A 196 -20.69 -0.14 -15.82
C ILE A 196 -20.75 0.37 -14.37
N ASP A 197 -20.40 1.64 -14.15
CA ASP A 197 -20.31 2.27 -12.83
C ASP A 197 -21.27 3.47 -12.66
N GLY A 198 -22.08 3.78 -13.69
CA GLY A 198 -23.14 4.79 -13.67
C GLY A 198 -22.66 6.22 -13.98
N ASN A 199 -21.49 6.37 -14.60
CA ASN A 199 -20.92 7.69 -14.87
C ASN A 199 -21.42 8.32 -16.20
N PRO A 200 -21.31 9.66 -16.38
CA PRO A 200 -21.84 10.32 -17.59
C PRO A 200 -21.18 9.89 -18.91
N ALA A 201 -19.93 9.43 -18.87
CA ALA A 201 -19.23 8.97 -20.07
C ALA A 201 -19.79 7.65 -20.59
N GLU A 202 -20.26 6.77 -19.71
CA GLU A 202 -20.92 5.51 -20.09
C GLU A 202 -22.21 5.75 -20.88
N LEU A 203 -23.02 6.74 -20.51
CA LEU A 203 -24.23 7.10 -21.27
C LEU A 203 -23.87 7.51 -22.70
N THR A 204 -22.79 8.28 -22.85
CA THR A 204 -22.28 8.69 -24.16
C THR A 204 -21.71 7.48 -24.92
N ALA A 205 -20.95 6.61 -24.24
CA ALA A 205 -20.40 5.41 -24.85
C ALA A 205 -21.49 4.44 -25.31
N LEU A 206 -22.58 4.28 -24.55
CA LEU A 206 -23.76 3.50 -24.94
C LEU A 206 -24.42 4.06 -26.21
N ASP A 207 -24.65 5.38 -26.27
CA ASP A 207 -25.22 6.00 -27.46
C ASP A 207 -24.34 5.82 -28.70
N LEU A 208 -23.02 5.94 -28.53
CA LEU A 208 -22.06 5.78 -29.63
C LEU A 208 -21.96 4.32 -30.09
N ILE A 209 -21.86 3.35 -29.17
CA ILE A 209 -21.65 1.94 -29.53
C ILE A 209 -22.84 1.35 -30.30
N GLU A 210 -24.06 1.85 -30.05
CA GLU A 210 -25.24 1.45 -30.83
C GLU A 210 -25.26 2.03 -32.25
N LYS A 211 -24.66 3.21 -32.44
CA LYS A 211 -24.62 3.89 -33.75
C LYS A 211 -23.45 3.44 -34.61
N TYR A 212 -22.37 3.00 -33.98
CA TYR A 212 -21.13 2.67 -34.68
C TYR A 212 -21.27 1.34 -35.39
N THR A 213 -21.32 1.41 -36.72
CA THR A 213 -21.39 0.23 -37.61
C THR A 213 -20.37 0.36 -38.73
N TYR A 214 -19.76 -0.77 -39.09
CA TYR A 214 -18.82 -0.87 -40.22
C TYR A 214 -18.80 -2.31 -40.74
N ALA A 215 -18.39 -2.50 -42.01
CA ALA A 215 -18.50 -3.79 -42.70
C ALA A 215 -17.75 -4.96 -42.01
N GLY A 216 -16.63 -4.67 -41.35
CA GLY A 216 -15.81 -5.68 -40.65
C GLY A 216 -16.31 -6.05 -39.25
N LEU A 217 -17.32 -5.36 -38.71
CA LEU A 217 -17.78 -5.53 -37.33
C LEU A 217 -18.07 -6.99 -36.94
N PRO A 218 -18.80 -7.79 -37.75
CA PRO A 218 -19.10 -9.18 -37.38
C PRO A 218 -17.87 -10.09 -37.30
N ASN A 219 -16.80 -9.77 -38.04
CA ASN A 219 -15.57 -10.56 -38.05
C ASN A 219 -14.62 -10.13 -36.93
N ASP A 220 -14.52 -8.83 -36.67
CA ASP A 220 -13.68 -8.28 -35.61
C ASP A 220 -14.26 -8.51 -34.21
N TYR A 221 -15.59 -8.50 -34.09
CA TYR A 221 -16.35 -8.66 -32.86
C TYR A 221 -17.50 -9.67 -33.06
N PRO A 222 -17.20 -10.98 -33.21
CA PRO A 222 -18.22 -12.00 -33.42
C PRO A 222 -19.21 -12.12 -32.26
N ASP A 223 -18.82 -11.68 -31.06
CA ASP A 223 -19.66 -11.68 -29.86
C ASP A 223 -20.19 -10.28 -29.49
N PHE A 224 -20.15 -9.31 -30.41
CA PHE A 224 -20.58 -7.92 -30.18
C PHE A 224 -21.96 -7.83 -29.52
N ALA A 225 -22.96 -8.52 -30.08
CA ALA A 225 -24.33 -8.49 -29.57
C ALA A 225 -24.44 -9.08 -28.15
N ARG A 226 -23.65 -10.13 -27.87
CA ARG A 226 -23.59 -10.75 -26.55
C ARG A 226 -22.96 -9.82 -25.53
N ARG A 227 -21.82 -9.19 -25.86
CA ARG A 227 -21.17 -8.22 -24.98
C ARG A 227 -22.05 -7.01 -24.70
N LEU A 228 -22.68 -6.45 -25.74
CA LEU A 228 -23.61 -5.35 -25.56
C LEU A 228 -24.84 -5.76 -24.73
N SER A 229 -25.35 -6.98 -24.90
CA SER A 229 -26.37 -7.55 -24.02
C SER A 229 -25.90 -7.62 -22.57
N ASP A 230 -24.68 -8.10 -22.31
CA ASP A 230 -24.13 -8.19 -20.96
C ASP A 230 -24.02 -6.80 -20.30
N VAL A 231 -23.65 -5.76 -21.06
CA VAL A 231 -23.69 -4.35 -20.61
C VAL A 231 -25.11 -3.91 -20.24
N TYR A 232 -26.11 -4.21 -21.07
CA TYR A 232 -27.50 -3.88 -20.77
C TYR A 232 -28.07 -4.66 -19.57
N ILE A 233 -27.64 -5.91 -19.34
CA ILE A 233 -27.98 -6.66 -18.13
C ILE A 233 -27.37 -5.95 -16.90
N ALA A 234 -26.10 -5.56 -16.96
CA ALA A 234 -25.46 -4.84 -15.86
C ALA A 234 -26.15 -3.50 -15.57
N LYS A 235 -26.55 -2.76 -16.62
CA LYS A 235 -27.34 -1.53 -16.50
C LYS A 235 -28.72 -1.79 -15.87
N ALA A 236 -29.40 -2.87 -16.25
CA ALA A 236 -30.66 -3.27 -15.64
C ALA A 236 -30.50 -3.58 -14.14
N VAL A 237 -29.42 -4.26 -13.76
CA VAL A 237 -29.08 -4.52 -12.34
C VAL A 237 -28.87 -3.21 -11.58
N TYR A 238 -28.10 -2.29 -12.16
CA TYR A 238 -27.81 -0.98 -11.56
C TYR A 238 -29.09 -0.19 -11.29
N ASN A 239 -30.01 -0.15 -12.26
CA ASN A 239 -31.27 0.60 -12.16
C ASN A 239 -32.37 -0.11 -11.37
N TYR A 240 -32.24 -1.40 -11.08
CA TYR A 240 -33.34 -2.23 -10.56
C TYR A 240 -34.08 -1.65 -9.36
N LYS A 241 -33.35 -1.06 -8.40
CA LYS A 241 -33.93 -0.48 -7.18
C LYS A 241 -34.36 0.97 -7.33
N SER A 242 -33.65 1.76 -8.14
CA SER A 242 -33.86 3.20 -8.28
C SER A 242 -34.94 3.53 -9.31
N ASP A 243 -34.96 2.79 -10.42
CA ASP A 243 -35.90 2.95 -11.52
C ASP A 243 -36.18 1.58 -12.16
N PHE A 244 -37.15 0.86 -11.60
CA PHE A 244 -37.54 -0.46 -12.10
C PHE A 244 -38.08 -0.42 -13.54
N GLY A 245 -38.69 0.71 -13.96
CA GLY A 245 -39.17 0.88 -15.33
C GLY A 245 -38.02 0.90 -16.33
N GLN A 246 -36.98 1.68 -16.02
CA GLN A 246 -35.75 1.71 -16.81
C GLN A 246 -35.01 0.36 -16.77
N ALA A 247 -34.92 -0.28 -15.60
CA ALA A 247 -34.32 -1.60 -15.47
C ALA A 247 -35.00 -2.66 -16.35
N ARG A 248 -36.33 -2.65 -16.39
CA ARG A 248 -37.14 -3.51 -17.27
C ARG A 248 -36.82 -3.25 -18.75
N ALA A 249 -36.75 -1.99 -19.16
CA ALA A 249 -36.44 -1.63 -20.54
C ALA A 249 -35.01 -2.05 -20.94
N ASP A 250 -34.04 -1.83 -20.07
CA ASP A 250 -32.64 -2.25 -20.26
C ASP A 250 -32.53 -3.78 -20.36
N TYR A 251 -33.23 -4.52 -19.49
CA TYR A 251 -33.28 -5.98 -19.57
C TYR A 251 -33.92 -6.49 -20.86
N GLN A 252 -35.06 -5.92 -21.26
CA GLN A 252 -35.73 -6.28 -22.52
C GLN A 252 -34.81 -6.02 -23.72
N LYS A 253 -34.10 -4.89 -23.73
CA LYS A 253 -33.11 -4.56 -24.75
C LYS A 253 -31.96 -5.58 -24.78
N ALA A 254 -31.42 -5.97 -23.63
CA ALA A 254 -30.39 -7.00 -23.55
C ALA A 254 -30.83 -8.29 -24.25
N ILE A 255 -32.02 -8.81 -23.90
CA ILE A 255 -32.53 -10.04 -24.50
C ILE A 255 -32.73 -9.88 -26.01
N SER A 256 -33.25 -8.74 -26.46
CA SER A 256 -33.47 -8.49 -27.90
C SER A 256 -32.18 -8.54 -28.72
N LEU A 257 -31.04 -8.12 -28.13
CA LEU A 257 -29.74 -8.13 -28.80
C LEU A 257 -29.26 -9.55 -29.09
N ILE A 258 -29.50 -10.49 -28.19
CA ILE A 258 -29.02 -11.87 -28.29
C ILE A 258 -30.07 -12.87 -28.80
N ALA A 259 -31.33 -12.47 -28.91
CA ALA A 259 -32.39 -13.37 -29.37
C ALA A 259 -32.21 -13.77 -30.84
N GLY A 260 -31.76 -12.85 -31.70
CA GLY A 260 -31.63 -13.11 -33.13
C GLY A 260 -32.97 -13.56 -33.74
N SER A 261 -33.05 -14.82 -34.17
CA SER A 261 -34.29 -15.43 -34.67
C SER A 261 -35.02 -16.33 -33.65
N GLU A 262 -34.42 -16.56 -32.48
CA GLU A 262 -35.04 -17.32 -31.40
C GLU A 262 -36.14 -16.50 -30.71
N ASP A 263 -37.09 -17.19 -30.06
CA ASP A 263 -38.08 -16.54 -29.20
C ASP A 263 -37.38 -15.81 -28.04
N PRO A 264 -37.56 -14.48 -27.89
CA PRO A 264 -36.95 -13.71 -26.81
C PRO A 264 -37.26 -14.27 -25.42
N LYS A 265 -38.45 -14.85 -25.20
CA LYS A 265 -38.79 -15.46 -23.90
C LYS A 265 -37.90 -16.68 -23.61
N ALA A 266 -37.67 -17.54 -24.59
CA ALA A 266 -36.78 -18.69 -24.46
C ALA A 266 -35.31 -18.27 -24.19
N VAL A 267 -34.85 -17.20 -24.83
CA VAL A 267 -33.50 -16.64 -24.62
C VAL A 267 -33.37 -16.05 -23.22
N SER A 268 -34.39 -15.35 -22.75
CA SER A 268 -34.46 -14.83 -21.38
C SER A 268 -34.46 -15.96 -20.34
N MET A 269 -35.12 -17.08 -20.59
CA MET A 269 -35.03 -18.27 -19.73
C MET A 269 -33.59 -18.80 -19.66
N LYS A 270 -32.86 -18.92 -20.78
CA LYS A 270 -31.44 -19.32 -20.77
C LYS A 270 -30.57 -18.35 -19.95
N VAL A 271 -30.88 -17.06 -19.94
CA VAL A 271 -30.20 -16.08 -19.07
C VAL A 271 -30.53 -16.39 -17.61
N LEU A 272 -31.81 -16.56 -17.27
CA LEU A 272 -32.26 -16.87 -15.91
C LEU A 272 -31.64 -18.16 -15.38
N ASP A 273 -31.55 -19.20 -16.21
CA ASP A 273 -30.94 -20.48 -15.86
C ASP A 273 -29.46 -20.33 -15.51
N ARG A 274 -28.72 -19.42 -16.16
CA ARG A 274 -27.32 -19.14 -15.79
C ARG A 274 -27.23 -18.58 -14.36
N TYR A 275 -28.04 -17.58 -14.02
CA TYR A 275 -28.08 -17.02 -12.66
C TYR A 275 -28.56 -18.03 -11.62
N HIS A 276 -29.50 -18.91 -11.99
CA HIS A 276 -29.93 -20.01 -11.14
C HIS A 276 -28.77 -20.98 -10.84
N ASN A 277 -28.04 -21.39 -11.88
CA ASN A 277 -26.89 -22.28 -11.76
C ASN A 277 -25.77 -21.65 -10.93
N ASP A 278 -25.50 -20.35 -11.09
CA ASP A 278 -24.52 -19.62 -10.26
C ASP A 278 -24.94 -19.61 -8.79
N TYR A 279 -26.22 -19.41 -8.51
CA TYR A 279 -26.76 -19.48 -7.15
C TYR A 279 -26.62 -20.89 -6.56
N MET A 280 -27.01 -21.93 -7.29
CA MET A 280 -26.87 -23.32 -6.84
C MET A 280 -25.40 -23.71 -6.63
N GLY A 281 -24.52 -23.31 -7.55
CA GLY A 281 -23.08 -23.53 -7.40
C GLY A 281 -22.50 -22.84 -6.16
N ALA A 282 -22.98 -21.63 -5.82
CA ALA A 282 -22.57 -20.96 -4.59
C ALA A 282 -23.04 -21.70 -3.33
N VAL A 283 -24.26 -22.28 -3.35
CA VAL A 283 -24.80 -23.09 -2.26
C VAL A 283 -23.97 -24.36 -2.07
N ASP A 284 -23.68 -25.08 -3.16
CA ASP A 284 -22.86 -26.29 -3.12
C ASP A 284 -21.46 -26.01 -2.54
N ILE A 285 -20.84 -24.89 -2.95
CA ILE A 285 -19.56 -24.44 -2.39
C ILE A 285 -19.70 -24.16 -0.89
N LEU A 286 -20.74 -23.43 -0.47
CA LEU A 286 -20.96 -23.14 0.95
C LEU A 286 -21.09 -24.44 1.77
N ASP A 287 -21.79 -25.45 1.26
CA ASP A 287 -21.95 -26.73 1.96
C ASP A 287 -20.62 -27.49 2.08
N GLN A 288 -19.81 -27.53 1.02
CA GLN A 288 -18.45 -28.08 1.10
C GLN A 288 -17.58 -27.32 2.13
N GLN A 289 -17.73 -26.00 2.20
CA GLN A 289 -16.96 -25.17 3.14
C GLN A 289 -17.43 -25.30 4.58
N LYS A 290 -18.70 -25.63 4.84
CA LYS A 290 -19.17 -26.00 6.19
C LYS A 290 -18.45 -27.25 6.69
N GLU A 291 -18.35 -28.28 5.86
CA GLU A 291 -17.61 -29.49 6.23
C GLU A 291 -16.11 -29.20 6.46
N ALA A 292 -15.51 -28.33 5.64
CA ALA A 292 -14.13 -27.90 5.81
C ALA A 292 -13.93 -27.12 7.11
N ALA A 293 -14.89 -26.26 7.49
CA ALA A 293 -14.87 -25.52 8.73
C ALA A 293 -14.95 -26.44 9.96
N GLU A 294 -15.75 -27.51 9.89
CA GLU A 294 -15.81 -28.51 10.96
C GLU A 294 -14.47 -29.23 11.14
N ARG A 295 -13.86 -29.69 10.04
CA ARG A 295 -12.51 -30.31 10.07
C ARG A 295 -11.46 -29.35 10.61
N TYR A 296 -11.52 -28.08 10.24
CA TYR A 296 -10.63 -27.04 10.74
C TYR A 296 -10.76 -26.88 12.26
N TYR A 297 -12.00 -26.78 12.76
CA TYR A 297 -12.28 -26.73 14.19
C TYR A 297 -11.79 -27.99 14.93
N GLU A 298 -12.06 -29.18 14.39
CA GLU A 298 -11.61 -30.44 14.99
C GLU A 298 -10.08 -30.52 15.12
N ASN A 299 -9.35 -30.03 14.13
CA ASN A 299 -7.89 -29.96 14.18
C ASN A 299 -7.40 -28.99 15.27
N MET A 300 -8.00 -27.79 15.36
CA MET A 300 -7.68 -26.84 16.43
C MET A 300 -7.96 -27.43 17.83
N LEU A 301 -9.10 -28.09 17.99
CA LEU A 301 -9.49 -28.73 19.25
C LEU A 301 -8.50 -29.83 19.63
N ARG A 302 -8.07 -30.64 18.66
CA ARG A 302 -7.08 -31.70 18.85
C ARG A 302 -5.73 -31.13 19.28
N GLU A 303 -5.26 -30.08 18.62
CA GLU A 303 -4.00 -29.41 18.94
C GLU A 303 -4.04 -28.78 20.33
N ALA A 304 -5.09 -28.03 20.65
CA ALA A 304 -5.26 -27.42 21.96
C ALA A 304 -5.33 -28.48 23.07
N LYS A 305 -6.02 -29.60 22.81
CA LYS A 305 -6.05 -30.73 23.74
C LYS A 305 -4.68 -31.35 23.94
N GLN A 306 -3.94 -31.60 22.85
CA GLN A 306 -2.60 -32.18 22.93
C GLN A 306 -1.65 -31.29 23.73
N ASN A 307 -1.69 -29.97 23.49
CA ASN A 307 -0.89 -29.01 24.23
C ASN A 307 -1.23 -29.01 25.74
N TYR A 308 -2.51 -29.12 26.09
CA TYR A 308 -2.94 -29.26 27.48
C TYR A 308 -2.45 -30.57 28.11
N ASP A 309 -2.64 -31.71 27.43
CA ASP A 309 -2.22 -33.02 27.92
C ASP A 309 -0.68 -33.07 28.12
N ASP A 310 0.10 -32.44 27.23
CA ASP A 310 1.55 -32.32 27.33
C ASP A 310 1.98 -31.41 28.50
N ALA A 311 1.29 -30.28 28.70
CA ALA A 311 1.57 -29.37 29.81
C ALA A 311 1.20 -30.00 31.17
N GLU A 312 0.11 -30.75 31.24
CA GLU A 312 -0.27 -31.53 32.42
C GLU A 312 0.79 -32.58 32.75
N TYR A 313 1.29 -33.30 31.74
CA TYR A 313 2.38 -34.26 31.93
C TYR A 313 3.63 -33.61 32.53
N ARG A 314 4.02 -32.43 32.02
CA ARG A 314 5.16 -31.65 32.55
C ARG A 314 4.92 -31.20 33.99
N PHE A 315 3.73 -30.72 34.31
CA PHE A 315 3.37 -30.34 35.67
C PHE A 315 3.46 -31.53 36.64
N ARG A 316 2.87 -32.68 36.28
CA ARG A 316 2.96 -33.92 37.10
C ARG A 316 4.40 -34.40 37.28
N ARG A 317 5.24 -34.22 36.25
CA ARG A 317 6.67 -34.53 36.32
C ARG A 317 7.40 -33.56 37.27
N ALA A 318 7.16 -32.27 37.14
CA ALA A 318 7.73 -31.24 38.02
C ALA A 318 7.35 -31.47 39.49
N GLN A 319 6.13 -31.94 39.79
CA GLN A 319 5.74 -32.30 41.15
C GLN A 319 6.61 -33.41 41.74
N ARG A 320 6.96 -34.43 40.95
CA ARG A 320 7.86 -35.51 41.40
C ARG A 320 9.28 -35.00 41.60
N GLU A 321 9.78 -34.21 40.64
CA GLU A 321 11.12 -33.63 40.70
C GLU A 321 11.27 -32.63 41.86
N ALA A 322 10.22 -31.88 42.19
CA ALA A 322 10.21 -30.95 43.32
C ALA A 322 10.46 -31.66 44.65
N GLU A 323 9.87 -32.84 44.85
CA GLU A 323 10.05 -33.64 46.06
C GLU A 323 11.47 -34.21 46.15
N ASP A 324 12.04 -34.62 45.02
CA ASP A 324 13.43 -35.07 44.94
C ASP A 324 14.41 -33.92 45.23
N GLU A 325 14.19 -32.75 44.65
CA GLU A 325 15.03 -31.56 44.88
C GLU A 325 14.88 -31.01 46.30
N TYR A 326 13.67 -31.05 46.88
CA TYR A 326 13.47 -30.71 48.29
C TYR A 326 14.31 -31.61 49.20
N ARG A 327 14.24 -32.94 48.98
CA ARG A 327 15.04 -33.91 49.75
C ARG A 327 16.53 -33.62 49.63
N ARG A 328 17.03 -33.35 48.40
CA ARG A 328 18.44 -32.97 48.17
C ARG A 328 18.81 -31.67 48.88
N ALA A 329 17.93 -30.66 48.87
CA ALA A 329 18.15 -29.38 49.51
C ALA A 329 18.23 -29.50 51.04
N VAL A 330 17.33 -30.27 51.65
CA VAL A 330 17.35 -30.57 53.09
C VAL A 330 18.61 -31.34 53.47
N ASP A 331 18.97 -32.38 52.70
CA ASP A 331 20.18 -33.15 52.95
C ASP A 331 21.45 -32.30 52.78
N HIS A 332 21.46 -31.36 51.83
CA HIS A 332 22.54 -30.41 51.68
C HIS A 332 22.64 -29.47 52.89
N ALA A 333 21.52 -28.88 53.32
CA ALA A 333 21.47 -28.00 54.50
C ALA A 333 21.96 -28.73 55.76
N ARG A 334 21.55 -29.99 55.96
CA ARG A 334 22.07 -30.87 57.04
C ARG A 334 23.58 -31.02 56.98
N ARG A 335 24.14 -31.27 55.79
CA ARG A 335 25.60 -31.36 55.60
C ARG A 335 26.31 -30.04 55.83
N GLU A 336 25.69 -28.90 55.54
CA GLU A 336 26.23 -27.57 55.88
C GLU A 336 26.27 -27.35 57.39
N VAL A 337 25.19 -27.70 58.12
CA VAL A 337 25.16 -27.65 59.59
C VAL A 337 26.28 -28.50 60.19
N MET A 338 26.40 -29.76 59.76
CA MET A 338 27.46 -30.64 60.24
C MET A 338 28.88 -30.09 59.99
N ARG A 339 29.12 -29.51 58.81
CA ARG A 339 30.41 -28.90 58.47
C ARG A 339 30.70 -27.65 59.33
N ALA A 340 29.74 -26.73 59.44
CA ALA A 340 29.87 -25.53 60.25
C ALA A 340 30.12 -25.85 61.73
N GLU A 341 29.48 -26.90 62.26
CA GLU A 341 29.69 -27.37 63.64
C GLU A 341 31.10 -27.96 63.83
N GLN A 342 31.62 -28.69 62.84
CA GLN A 342 33.00 -29.19 62.87
C GLN A 342 34.01 -28.04 62.83
N GLU A 343 33.81 -27.04 61.97
CA GLU A 343 34.67 -25.86 61.87
C GLU A 343 34.67 -25.04 63.18
N LEU A 344 33.50 -24.85 63.80
CA LEU A 344 33.40 -24.23 65.12
C LEU A 344 34.19 -25.00 66.17
N LYS A 345 34.03 -26.33 66.21
CA LYS A 345 34.76 -27.19 67.15
C LYS A 345 36.28 -27.11 66.94
N GLN A 346 36.73 -27.08 65.68
CA GLN A 346 38.14 -26.91 65.34
C GLN A 346 38.67 -25.56 65.81
N ALA A 347 37.95 -24.46 65.54
CA ALA A 347 38.32 -23.11 65.97
C ALA A 347 38.39 -22.97 67.51
N GLU A 348 37.48 -23.62 68.24
CA GLU A 348 37.48 -23.65 69.72
C GLU A 348 38.64 -24.50 70.28
N SER A 349 39.15 -25.49 69.52
CA SER A 349 40.23 -26.40 69.92
C SER A 349 41.65 -25.98 69.48
N ALA A 350 41.79 -24.84 68.79
CA ALA A 350 43.07 -24.37 68.27
C ALA A 350 44.05 -23.97 69.40
N ALA A 351 45.36 -24.19 69.20
CA ALA A 351 46.39 -23.93 70.23
C ALA A 351 46.46 -22.45 70.70
N SER A 352 46.01 -21.51 69.86
CA SER A 352 45.79 -20.10 70.20
C SER A 352 44.49 -19.62 69.54
N PRO A 353 43.32 -19.76 70.20
CA PRO A 353 42.03 -19.46 69.59
C PRO A 353 41.84 -17.95 69.39
N SER A 354 41.53 -17.53 68.17
CA SER A 354 41.10 -16.15 67.89
C SER A 354 39.61 -15.99 68.22
N ALA A 355 39.28 -15.07 69.13
CA ALA A 355 37.88 -14.77 69.48
C ALA A 355 37.03 -14.37 68.27
N GLN A 356 37.62 -13.65 67.31
CA GLN A 356 36.95 -13.25 66.08
C GLN A 356 36.59 -14.47 65.18
N LEU A 357 37.49 -15.47 65.10
CA LEU A 357 37.24 -16.68 64.31
C LEU A 357 36.15 -17.56 64.95
N ILE A 358 36.13 -17.67 66.28
CA ILE A 358 35.09 -18.40 67.01
C ILE A 358 33.72 -17.74 66.80
N ASP A 359 33.64 -16.41 66.93
CA ASP A 359 32.38 -15.68 66.71
C ASP A 359 31.88 -15.78 65.26
N GLN A 360 32.80 -15.79 64.29
CA GLN A 360 32.46 -16.04 62.89
C GLN A 360 31.89 -17.45 62.67
N ALA A 361 32.55 -18.48 63.21
CA ALA A 361 32.09 -19.86 63.09
C ALA A 361 30.73 -20.08 63.80
N ARG A 362 30.48 -19.42 64.95
CA ARG A 362 29.17 -19.44 65.62
C ARG A 362 28.06 -18.85 64.77
N ARG A 363 28.32 -17.73 64.08
CA ARG A 363 27.35 -17.14 63.14
C ARG A 363 27.04 -18.08 61.98
N GLN A 364 28.06 -18.73 61.41
CA GLN A 364 27.87 -19.71 60.34
C GLN A 364 27.02 -20.91 60.78
N VAL A 365 27.25 -21.46 61.99
CA VAL A 365 26.39 -22.52 62.55
C VAL A 365 24.95 -22.05 62.70
N LYS A 366 24.74 -20.84 63.25
CA LYS A 366 23.39 -20.27 63.41
C LYS A 366 22.71 -20.11 62.05
N GLU A 367 23.37 -19.52 61.06
CA GLU A 367 22.84 -19.33 59.72
C GLU A 367 22.54 -20.65 58.99
N ALA A 368 23.37 -21.67 59.17
CA ALA A 368 23.15 -22.99 58.59
C ALA A 368 21.93 -23.69 59.23
N ARG A 369 21.79 -23.61 60.57
CA ARG A 369 20.64 -24.16 61.30
C ARG A 369 19.34 -23.42 60.97
N ASP A 370 19.39 -22.09 60.90
CA ASP A 370 18.24 -21.26 60.51
C ASP A 370 17.78 -21.62 59.09
N ARG A 371 18.71 -21.87 58.16
CA ARG A 371 18.41 -22.34 56.79
C ARG A 371 17.81 -23.75 56.74
N GLU A 372 18.38 -24.71 57.47
CA GLU A 372 17.84 -26.07 57.57
C GLU A 372 16.41 -26.02 58.14
N MET A 373 16.22 -25.30 59.24
CA MET A 373 14.93 -25.14 59.90
C MET A 373 13.92 -24.46 58.97
N TYR A 374 14.33 -23.42 58.24
CA TYR A 374 13.47 -22.75 57.25
C TYR A 374 12.99 -23.74 56.19
N LEU A 375 13.88 -24.53 55.58
CA LEU A 375 13.50 -25.53 54.58
C LEU A 375 12.53 -26.56 55.16
N MET A 376 12.81 -27.11 56.34
CA MET A 376 11.96 -28.10 56.99
C MET A 376 10.55 -27.58 57.31
N HIS A 377 10.41 -26.30 57.69
CA HIS A 377 9.11 -25.70 58.00
C HIS A 377 8.37 -25.17 56.75
N ASN A 378 9.06 -25.02 55.62
CA ASN A 378 8.52 -24.42 54.39
C ASN A 378 8.48 -25.41 53.21
N HIS A 379 8.33 -26.72 53.48
CA HIS A 379 8.23 -27.77 52.45
C HIS A 379 7.24 -27.41 51.34
N GLN A 380 5.98 -27.13 51.70
CA GLN A 380 4.94 -26.79 50.73
C GLN A 380 5.31 -25.59 49.86
N ARG A 381 5.91 -24.55 50.45
CA ARG A 381 6.32 -23.34 49.73
C ARG A 381 7.44 -23.63 48.74
N PHE A 382 8.41 -24.47 49.11
CA PHE A 382 9.47 -24.91 48.20
C PHE A 382 8.90 -25.65 47.00
N ILE A 383 7.98 -26.60 47.24
CA ILE A 383 7.32 -27.35 46.18
C ILE A 383 6.51 -26.42 45.27
N ASP A 384 5.70 -25.52 45.84
CA ASP A 384 4.86 -24.59 45.09
C ASP A 384 5.69 -23.65 44.21
N ASP A 385 6.80 -23.11 44.74
CA ASP A 385 7.72 -22.24 44.00
C ASP A 385 8.41 -23.02 42.86
N PHE A 386 8.79 -24.28 43.10
CA PHE A 386 9.42 -25.14 42.09
C PHE A 386 8.48 -25.48 40.93
N VAL A 387 7.24 -25.89 41.23
CA VAL A 387 6.26 -26.30 40.20
C VAL A 387 5.56 -25.12 39.52
N ARG A 388 5.71 -23.91 40.06
CA ARG A 388 5.02 -22.70 39.60
C ARG A 388 5.09 -22.46 38.09
N PRO A 389 6.25 -22.61 37.41
CA PRO A 389 6.34 -22.39 35.97
C PRO A 389 5.50 -23.41 35.19
N ALA A 390 5.62 -24.70 35.54
CA ALA A 390 4.87 -25.78 34.88
C ALA A 390 3.36 -25.68 35.14
N ARG A 391 2.95 -25.24 36.35
CA ARG A 391 1.56 -24.96 36.65
C ARG A 391 0.99 -23.86 35.75
N ARG A 392 1.72 -22.75 35.58
CA ARG A 392 1.29 -21.65 34.71
C ARG A 392 1.15 -22.09 33.25
N GLU A 393 2.07 -22.90 32.75
CA GLU A 393 2.00 -23.47 31.38
C GLU A 393 0.73 -24.33 31.22
N MET A 394 0.46 -25.20 32.20
CA MET A 394 -0.75 -26.04 32.22
C MET A 394 -2.04 -25.20 32.27
N ASP A 395 -2.10 -24.20 33.15
CA ASP A 395 -3.27 -23.32 33.29
C ASP A 395 -3.54 -22.55 31.99
N GLN A 396 -2.50 -22.01 31.35
CA GLN A 396 -2.61 -21.33 30.06
C GLN A 396 -3.09 -22.26 28.93
N ALA A 397 -2.56 -23.48 28.87
CA ALA A 397 -2.99 -24.46 27.89
C ALA A 397 -4.45 -24.90 28.11
N MET A 398 -4.88 -25.02 29.37
CA MET A 398 -6.25 -25.32 29.75
C MET A 398 -7.20 -24.19 29.36
N ASP A 399 -6.84 -22.95 29.65
CA ASP A 399 -7.62 -21.77 29.26
C ASP A 399 -7.78 -21.69 27.74
N HIS A 400 -6.70 -21.95 26.99
CA HIS A 400 -6.76 -22.00 25.53
C HIS A 400 -7.68 -23.12 25.02
N TYR A 401 -7.56 -24.33 25.56
CA TYR A 401 -8.45 -25.45 25.22
C TYR A 401 -9.92 -25.10 25.47
N ASN A 402 -10.23 -24.53 26.63
CA ASN A 402 -11.58 -24.10 26.99
C ASN A 402 -12.10 -22.99 26.07
N ASP A 403 -11.25 -22.04 25.69
CA ASP A 403 -11.61 -20.98 24.74
C ASP A 403 -11.94 -21.55 23.36
N VAL A 404 -11.15 -22.51 22.86
CA VAL A 404 -11.43 -23.21 21.59
C VAL A 404 -12.76 -23.95 21.67
N VAL A 405 -13.03 -24.68 22.76
CA VAL A 405 -14.31 -25.38 22.97
C VAL A 405 -15.49 -24.41 22.99
N ALA A 406 -15.39 -23.33 23.77
CA ALA A 406 -16.44 -22.32 23.89
C ALA A 406 -16.67 -21.54 22.57
N SER A 407 -15.62 -21.41 21.75
CA SER A 407 -15.64 -20.63 20.51
C SER A 407 -16.05 -21.43 19.28
N ARG A 408 -16.47 -22.70 19.39
CA ARG A 408 -16.81 -23.57 18.23
C ARG A 408 -17.67 -22.86 17.19
N THR A 409 -18.81 -22.31 17.61
CA THR A 409 -19.75 -21.66 16.70
C THR A 409 -19.12 -20.46 16.01
N ARG A 410 -18.40 -19.61 16.75
CA ARG A 410 -17.72 -18.43 16.21
C ARG A 410 -16.65 -18.82 15.18
N ILE A 411 -15.81 -19.80 15.50
CA ILE A 411 -14.73 -20.27 14.60
C ILE A 411 -15.32 -20.77 13.28
N ILE A 412 -16.38 -21.58 13.34
CA ILE A 412 -17.05 -22.11 12.14
C ILE A 412 -17.73 -20.99 11.36
N GLU A 413 -18.46 -20.10 12.04
CA GLU A 413 -19.17 -18.98 11.41
C GLU A 413 -18.22 -18.00 10.73
N ASP A 414 -17.12 -17.63 11.38
CA ASP A 414 -16.11 -16.73 10.80
C ASP A 414 -15.46 -17.36 9.56
N TYR A 415 -15.23 -18.67 9.57
CA TYR A 415 -14.70 -19.41 8.41
C TYR A 415 -15.67 -19.38 7.22
N ILE A 416 -16.97 -19.59 7.45
CA ILE A 416 -17.97 -19.70 6.37
C ILE A 416 -18.62 -18.37 5.95
N ALA A 417 -18.46 -17.31 6.76
CA ALA A 417 -19.01 -15.98 6.50
C ALA A 417 -18.81 -15.47 5.06
N PRO A 418 -17.60 -15.51 4.45
CA PRO A 418 -17.43 -15.04 3.07
C PRO A 418 -18.22 -15.87 2.06
N TYR A 419 -18.44 -17.16 2.29
CA TYR A 419 -19.23 -18.03 1.41
C TYR A 419 -20.73 -17.78 1.57
N LYS A 420 -21.21 -17.55 2.80
CA LYS A 420 -22.59 -17.09 3.03
C LYS A 420 -22.87 -15.78 2.28
N ALA A 421 -21.94 -14.83 2.34
CA ALA A 421 -22.07 -13.57 1.61
C ALA A 421 -22.15 -13.77 0.08
N LYS A 422 -21.39 -14.72 -0.48
CA LYS A 422 -21.46 -15.10 -1.90
C LYS A 422 -22.81 -15.72 -2.27
N VAL A 423 -23.34 -16.63 -1.44
CA VAL A 423 -24.67 -17.23 -1.64
C VAL A 423 -25.76 -16.16 -1.63
N GLU A 424 -25.75 -15.25 -0.67
CA GLU A 424 -26.72 -14.16 -0.59
C GLU A 424 -26.60 -13.17 -1.76
N ALA A 425 -25.39 -12.91 -2.26
CA ALA A 425 -25.20 -12.10 -3.47
C ALA A 425 -25.77 -12.79 -4.71
N ALA A 426 -25.45 -14.07 -4.93
CA ALA A 426 -25.94 -14.84 -6.07
C ALA A 426 -27.46 -15.03 -6.03
N LYS A 427 -28.03 -15.29 -4.85
CA LYS A 427 -29.48 -15.38 -4.64
C LYS A 427 -30.18 -14.08 -5.02
N ARG A 428 -29.69 -12.94 -4.54
CA ARG A 428 -30.25 -11.62 -4.87
C ARG A 428 -30.17 -11.34 -6.38
N ALA A 429 -29.07 -11.70 -7.03
CA ALA A 429 -28.93 -11.54 -8.47
C ALA A 429 -29.94 -12.42 -9.23
N TYR A 430 -30.10 -13.69 -8.83
CA TYR A 430 -31.10 -14.58 -9.42
C TYR A 430 -32.54 -14.07 -9.22
N GLU A 431 -32.91 -13.67 -8.02
CA GLU A 431 -34.25 -13.13 -7.73
C GLU A 431 -34.54 -11.85 -8.53
N MET A 432 -33.54 -11.00 -8.68
CA MET A 432 -33.62 -9.79 -9.50
C MET A 432 -33.87 -10.13 -10.98
N MET A 433 -33.07 -11.04 -11.54
CA MET A 433 -33.24 -11.49 -12.93
C MET A 433 -34.58 -12.16 -13.16
N ARG A 434 -35.05 -12.95 -12.18
CA ARG A 434 -36.39 -13.57 -12.23
C ARG A 434 -37.49 -12.52 -12.28
N SER A 435 -37.41 -11.49 -11.43
CA SER A 435 -38.39 -10.40 -11.43
C SER A 435 -38.39 -9.62 -12.74
N LEU A 436 -37.21 -9.35 -13.32
CA LEU A 436 -37.11 -8.69 -14.63
C LEU A 436 -37.67 -9.57 -15.76
N HIS A 437 -37.38 -10.87 -15.75
CA HIS A 437 -37.96 -11.83 -16.68
C HIS A 437 -39.49 -11.82 -16.60
N GLU A 438 -40.04 -11.97 -15.40
CA GLU A 438 -41.49 -11.97 -15.17
C GLU A 438 -42.12 -10.66 -15.65
N ALA A 439 -41.52 -9.51 -15.33
CA ALA A 439 -42.07 -8.22 -15.72
C ALA A 439 -42.06 -7.96 -17.25
N VAL A 440 -41.15 -8.61 -17.99
CA VAL A 440 -41.05 -8.45 -19.45
C VAL A 440 -41.90 -9.48 -20.21
N PHE A 441 -41.98 -10.72 -19.72
CA PHE A 441 -42.49 -11.86 -20.49
C PHE A 441 -43.69 -12.60 -19.89
N ASN A 442 -44.16 -12.21 -18.71
CA ASN A 442 -45.40 -12.70 -18.07
C ASN A 442 -46.35 -11.54 -17.79
#